data_AF-A0A919APY5-F1
#
_entry.id   AF-A0A919APY5-F1
#
_cell.length_a   1.000
_cell.length_b   1.000
_cell.length_c   1.000
_cell.angle_alpha   90.00
_cell.angle_beta   90.00
_cell.angle_gamma   90.00
#
_symmetry.space_group_name_H-M   'P 1'
#
loop_
_entity.id
_entity.type
_entity.pdbx_description
1 polymer ?
#
loop_
_entity_poly.entity_id
_entity_poly.type
_entity_poly.pdbx_seq_one_letter_code
_entity_poly.pdbx_strand_id
1 'polypeptide(L)'
;MKPIHVIFVLLVSMGAIISFVLISDPTPNAAGLDHPTIAHIDIGGDGAERLAPIGRAPYWFMVALFSMVPFLLYLGISRHRRTNLVRAALSVGGLASLYVWHNMYTSYETYLATGETTIFLGFPEPTAWFVYGLWCSLVTYTATYFLGFDTFIFPKEDEKAFTELMAEINATRKAEAEAG
;
A
#
# COMPACT_ATOMS: atom_id res chain seq x y z
N MET A 1 12.37 -9.26 15.34
CA MET A 1 11.74 -7.95 15.66
C MET A 1 10.23 -8.11 15.75
N LYS A 2 9.56 -7.40 16.67
CA LYS A 2 8.09 -7.31 16.70
C LYS A 2 7.61 -6.51 15.46
N PRO A 3 6.44 -6.82 14.87
CA PRO A 3 5.91 -6.11 13.69
C PRO A 3 5.88 -4.58 13.88
N ILE A 4 5.54 -4.13 15.08
CA ILE A 4 5.49 -2.70 15.42
C ILE A 4 6.85 -1.99 15.28
N HIS A 5 7.97 -2.67 15.56
CA HIS A 5 9.30 -2.09 15.38
C HIS A 5 9.65 -1.95 13.90
N VAL A 6 9.21 -2.89 13.06
CA VAL A 6 9.41 -2.81 11.60
C VAL A 6 8.60 -1.63 11.04
N ILE A 7 7.33 -1.51 11.43
CA ILE A 7 6.46 -0.39 11.03
C ILE A 7 7.10 0.94 11.45
N PHE A 8 7.58 1.05 12.69
CA PHE A 8 8.24 2.27 13.17
C PHE A 8 9.47 2.64 12.34
N VAL A 9 10.34 1.67 12.04
CA VAL A 9 11.52 1.91 11.18
C VAL A 9 11.10 2.36 9.78
N LEU A 10 10.09 1.73 9.17
CA LEU A 10 9.59 2.13 7.86
C LEU A 10 9.01 3.56 7.87
N LEU A 11 8.25 3.92 8.91
CA LEU A 11 7.70 5.27 9.07
C LEU A 11 8.82 6.32 9.24
N VAL A 12 9.84 6.02 10.03
CA VAL A 12 11.01 6.91 10.19
C VAL A 12 11.73 7.08 8.85
N SER A 13 11.92 5.99 8.10
CA SER A 13 12.51 6.05 6.76
C SER A 13 11.67 6.89 5.79
N MET A 14 10.34 6.73 5.80
CA MET A 14 9.44 7.55 4.98
C MET A 14 9.52 9.03 5.37
N GLY A 15 9.56 9.34 6.67
CA GLY A 15 9.74 10.70 7.18
C GLY A 15 11.07 11.32 6.76
N ALA A 16 12.16 10.54 6.77
CA ALA A 16 13.46 10.97 6.28
C ALA A 16 13.44 11.26 4.77
N ILE A 17 12.78 10.42 3.97
CA ILE A 17 12.62 10.62 2.53
C ILE A 17 11.78 11.88 2.24
N ILE A 18 10.68 12.10 2.96
CA ILE A 18 9.88 13.33 2.83
C ILE A 18 10.73 14.55 3.20
N SER A 19 11.49 14.46 4.29
CA SER A 19 12.37 15.56 4.72
C SER A 19 13.41 15.89 3.66
N PHE A 20 14.00 14.87 3.02
CA PHE A 20 14.89 15.04 1.87
C PHE A 20 14.19 15.75 0.72
N VAL A 21 12.99 15.32 0.33
CA VAL A 21 12.21 15.96 -0.76
C VAL A 21 11.89 17.42 -0.43
N LEU A 22 11.61 17.76 0.82
CA LEU A 22 11.29 19.13 1.25
C LEU A 22 12.49 20.10 1.19
N ILE A 23 13.71 19.59 1.28
CA ILE A 23 14.95 20.40 1.19
C ILE A 23 15.60 20.33 -0.19
N SER A 24 15.12 19.45 -1.08
CA SER A 24 15.54 19.40 -2.47
C SER A 24 15.10 20.65 -3.24
N ASP A 25 15.83 20.96 -4.31
CA ASP A 25 15.45 22.04 -5.20
C ASP A 25 14.02 21.83 -5.76
N PRO A 26 13.25 22.91 -5.93
CA PRO A 26 11.92 22.82 -6.50
C PRO A 26 11.94 22.15 -7.88
N THR A 27 10.99 21.25 -8.11
CA THR A 27 10.83 20.57 -9.41
C THR A 27 10.62 21.61 -10.52
N PRO A 28 11.46 21.61 -11.57
CA PRO A 28 11.25 22.45 -12.74
C PRO A 28 9.86 22.24 -13.33
N ASN A 29 9.19 23.31 -13.76
CA ASN A 29 7.91 23.23 -14.45
C ASN A 29 6.82 22.47 -13.66
N ALA A 30 6.83 22.55 -12.33
CA ALA A 30 5.85 21.86 -11.48
C ALA A 30 4.39 22.23 -11.78
N ALA A 31 4.15 23.44 -12.32
CA ALA A 31 2.83 23.92 -12.74
C ALA A 31 2.44 23.52 -14.18
N GLY A 32 3.33 22.85 -14.92
CA GLY A 32 3.17 22.64 -16.36
C GLY A 32 3.83 23.74 -17.20
N LEU A 33 3.87 23.52 -18.51
CA LEU A 33 4.34 24.47 -19.52
C LEU A 33 3.21 24.74 -20.51
N ASP A 34 3.11 25.97 -21.02
CA ASP A 34 2.17 26.27 -22.11
C ASP A 34 2.46 25.41 -23.36
N HIS A 35 1.42 24.86 -23.96
CA HIS A 35 1.54 24.16 -25.24
C HIS A 35 1.95 25.16 -26.33
N PRO A 36 3.03 24.88 -27.10
CA PRO A 36 3.63 25.88 -28.00
C PRO A 36 2.70 26.37 -29.11
N THR A 37 1.67 25.59 -29.45
CA THR A 37 0.77 25.86 -30.58
C THR A 37 -0.73 25.87 -30.25
N ILE A 38 -1.13 25.45 -29.04
CA ILE A 38 -2.55 25.35 -28.69
C ILE A 38 -2.78 26.16 -27.43
N ALA A 39 -3.49 27.28 -27.58
CA ALA A 39 -3.79 28.17 -26.46
C ALA A 39 -4.56 27.42 -25.37
N HIS A 40 -4.21 27.68 -24.11
CA HIS A 40 -4.87 27.13 -22.92
C HIS A 40 -4.74 25.61 -22.73
N ILE A 41 -3.76 24.97 -23.36
CA ILE A 41 -3.35 23.60 -23.05
C ILE A 41 -1.98 23.65 -22.38
N ASP A 42 -1.84 22.93 -21.26
CA ASP A 42 -0.56 22.74 -20.59
C ASP A 42 0.05 21.38 -20.94
N ILE A 43 1.37 21.32 -21.02
CA ILE A 43 2.16 20.10 -21.20
C ILE A 43 3.06 19.84 -19.99
N GLY A 44 3.35 18.57 -19.74
CA GLY A 44 4.10 18.12 -18.56
C GLY A 44 5.61 18.38 -18.58
N GLY A 45 6.16 18.89 -19.68
CA GLY A 45 7.60 19.12 -19.87
C GLY A 45 8.44 17.83 -19.88
N ASP A 46 9.76 17.97 -19.69
CA ASP A 46 10.69 16.85 -19.58
C ASP A 46 10.56 16.14 -18.21
N GLY A 47 10.21 14.86 -18.24
CA GLY A 47 10.07 14.04 -17.03
C GLY A 47 11.40 13.76 -16.31
N ALA A 48 12.52 13.69 -17.03
CA ALA A 48 13.83 13.44 -16.45
C ALA A 48 14.33 14.66 -15.67
N GLU A 49 14.20 15.86 -16.23
CA GLU A 49 14.50 17.12 -15.53
C GLU A 49 13.64 17.28 -14.27
N ARG A 50 12.37 16.88 -14.34
CA ARG A 50 11.46 16.94 -13.18
C ARG A 50 11.86 16.00 -12.06
N LEU A 51 12.41 14.83 -12.39
CA LEU A 51 12.82 13.84 -11.39
C LEU A 51 14.20 14.15 -10.82
N ALA A 52 15.06 14.88 -11.53
CA ALA A 52 16.45 15.12 -11.14
C ALA A 52 16.65 15.63 -9.70
N PRO A 53 15.86 16.60 -9.16
CA PRO A 53 16.08 17.12 -7.80
C PRO A 53 15.82 16.10 -6.68
N ILE A 54 14.97 15.10 -6.93
CA ILE A 54 14.55 14.10 -5.94
C ILE A 54 15.04 12.70 -6.28
N GLY A 55 15.58 12.50 -7.49
CA GLY A 55 16.11 11.24 -8.00
C GLY A 55 15.18 10.07 -7.73
N ARG A 56 15.71 9.02 -7.08
CA ARG A 56 14.98 7.80 -6.73
C ARG A 56 14.26 7.87 -5.38
N ALA A 57 14.09 9.04 -4.78
CA ALA A 57 13.32 9.18 -3.54
C ALA A 57 11.89 8.61 -3.65
N PRO A 58 11.12 8.84 -4.75
CA PRO A 58 9.80 8.23 -4.91
C PRO A 58 9.83 6.69 -4.93
N TYR A 59 10.87 6.11 -5.54
CA TYR A 59 11.09 4.66 -5.55
C TYR A 59 11.18 4.09 -4.14
N TRP A 60 12.07 4.64 -3.32
CA TRP A 60 12.30 4.15 -1.96
C TRP A 60 11.12 4.42 -1.04
N PHE A 61 10.41 5.54 -1.24
CA PHE A 61 9.20 5.84 -0.49
C PHE A 61 8.15 4.75 -0.70
N MET A 62 7.88 4.39 -1.95
CA MET A 62 6.89 3.36 -2.29
C MET A 62 7.37 1.96 -1.89
N VAL A 63 8.66 1.65 -1.97
CA VAL A 63 9.22 0.40 -1.40
C VAL A 63 8.95 0.32 0.10
N ALA A 64 9.16 1.41 0.85
CA ALA A 64 8.87 1.45 2.28
C ALA A 64 7.36 1.29 2.55
N LEU A 65 6.53 1.98 1.78
CA LEU A 65 5.06 1.91 1.88
C LEU A 65 4.54 0.48 1.63
N PHE A 66 4.90 -0.14 0.50
CA PHE A 66 4.45 -1.49 0.16
C PHE A 66 5.01 -2.54 1.10
N SER A 67 6.24 -2.34 1.61
CA SER A 67 6.79 -3.20 2.66
C SER A 67 6.01 -3.09 3.97
N MET A 68 5.39 -1.94 4.27
CA MET A 68 4.64 -1.71 5.51
C MET A 68 3.28 -2.42 5.52
N VAL A 69 2.60 -2.51 4.37
CA VAL A 69 1.26 -3.11 4.20
C VAL A 69 1.12 -4.48 4.89
N PRO A 70 1.96 -5.51 4.60
CA PRO A 70 1.82 -6.82 5.23
C PRO A 70 1.99 -6.78 6.74
N PHE A 71 2.81 -5.88 7.29
CA PHE A 71 2.97 -5.74 8.74
C PHE A 71 1.74 -5.11 9.40
N LEU A 72 1.09 -4.13 8.75
CA LEU A 72 -0.16 -3.55 9.22
C LEU A 72 -1.29 -4.59 9.23
N LEU A 73 -1.44 -5.34 8.14
CA LEU A 73 -2.42 -6.42 8.05
C LEU A 73 -2.16 -7.50 9.11
N TYR A 74 -0.90 -7.89 9.29
CA TYR A 74 -0.52 -8.86 10.32
C TYR A 74 -0.74 -8.34 11.75
N LEU A 75 -0.61 -7.03 11.97
CA LEU A 75 -0.89 -6.41 13.27
C LEU A 75 -2.38 -6.48 13.61
N GLY A 76 -3.26 -6.35 12.61
CA GLY A 76 -4.71 -6.46 12.76
C GLY A 76 -5.19 -7.87 13.15
N ILE A 77 -4.37 -8.89 12.95
CA ILE A 77 -4.70 -10.27 13.34
C ILE A 77 -4.36 -10.48 14.82
N SER A 78 -5.29 -11.09 15.54
CA SER A 78 -5.15 -11.39 16.97
C SER A 78 -3.88 -12.20 17.26
N ARG A 79 -3.18 -11.90 18.37
CA ARG A 79 -1.84 -12.48 18.63
C ARG A 79 -1.83 -14.00 18.63
N HIS A 80 -2.90 -14.64 19.13
CA HIS A 80 -3.00 -16.09 19.23
C HIS A 80 -3.33 -16.78 17.89
N ARG A 81 -3.73 -16.03 16.85
CA ARG A 81 -4.02 -16.59 15.51
C ARG A 81 -3.00 -16.24 14.44
N ARG A 82 -1.88 -15.67 14.86
CA ARG A 82 -0.75 -15.35 14.00
C ARG A 82 0.03 -16.60 13.64
N THR A 83 -0.44 -17.33 12.63
CA THR A 83 0.18 -18.56 12.14
C THR A 83 1.27 -18.28 11.10
N ASN A 84 2.11 -19.29 10.82
CA ASN A 84 3.09 -19.23 9.74
C ASN A 84 2.43 -19.15 8.36
N LEU A 85 1.24 -19.73 8.19
CA LEU A 85 0.47 -19.66 6.95
C LEU A 85 0.07 -18.22 6.63
N VAL A 86 -0.49 -17.52 7.61
CA VAL A 86 -0.86 -16.09 7.48
C VAL A 86 0.37 -15.25 7.14
N ARG A 87 1.49 -15.48 7.84
CA ARG A 87 2.75 -14.78 7.56
C ARG A 87 3.20 -15.01 6.12
N ALA A 88 3.17 -16.25 5.64
CA ALA A 88 3.55 -16.60 4.29
C ALA A 88 2.64 -15.93 3.25
N ALA A 89 1.32 -16.00 3.45
CA ALA A 89 0.33 -15.39 2.55
C ALA A 89 0.51 -13.87 2.44
N LEU A 90 0.66 -13.17 3.59
CA LEU A 90 0.92 -11.73 3.59
C LEU A 90 2.28 -11.38 2.98
N SER A 91 3.30 -12.22 3.20
CA SER A 91 4.62 -12.03 2.58
C SER A 91 4.55 -12.16 1.06
N VAL A 92 3.79 -13.12 0.54
CA VAL A 92 3.57 -13.29 -0.90
C VAL A 92 2.91 -12.05 -1.50
N GLY A 93 1.88 -11.50 -0.85
CA GLY A 93 1.26 -10.24 -1.31
C GLY A 93 2.20 -9.04 -1.25
N GLY A 94 3.07 -8.99 -0.23
CA GLY A 94 4.13 -7.99 -0.09
C GLY A 94 5.12 -8.05 -1.24
N LEU A 95 5.65 -9.24 -1.51
CA LEU A 95 6.61 -9.47 -2.59
C LEU A 95 5.98 -9.21 -3.97
N ALA A 96 4.73 -9.60 -4.18
CA ALA A 96 4.00 -9.31 -5.41
C ALA A 96 3.85 -7.79 -5.63
N SER A 97 3.50 -7.04 -4.58
CA SER A 97 3.36 -5.58 -4.65
C SER A 97 4.69 -4.89 -4.93
N LEU A 98 5.77 -5.34 -4.27
CA LEU A 98 7.12 -4.83 -4.52
C LEU A 98 7.61 -5.16 -5.93
N TYR A 99 7.32 -6.36 -6.43
CA TYR A 99 7.66 -6.77 -7.79
C TYR A 99 6.97 -5.88 -8.83
N VAL A 100 5.67 -5.64 -8.67
CA VAL A 100 4.91 -4.74 -9.54
C VAL A 100 5.47 -3.32 -9.49
N TRP A 101 5.71 -2.78 -8.30
CA TRP A 101 6.30 -1.44 -8.16
C TRP A 101 7.65 -1.33 -8.86
N HIS A 102 8.51 -2.34 -8.69
CA HIS A 102 9.81 -2.37 -9.33
C HIS A 102 9.68 -2.30 -10.85
N ASN A 103 8.84 -3.14 -11.46
CA ASN A 103 8.64 -3.14 -12.90
C ASN A 103 7.98 -1.86 -13.41
N MET A 104 7.04 -1.28 -12.66
CA MET A 104 6.43 0.01 -12.98
C MET A 104 7.48 1.12 -13.02
N TYR A 105 8.37 1.15 -12.02
CA TYR A 105 9.40 2.19 -11.92
C TYR A 105 10.50 2.01 -12.97
N THR A 106 10.96 0.78 -13.24
CA THR A 106 12.01 0.53 -14.24
C THR A 106 11.53 0.72 -15.68
N SER A 107 10.28 0.36 -15.99
CA SER A 107 9.68 0.69 -17.28
C SER A 107 9.51 2.20 -17.47
N TYR A 108 9.20 2.93 -16.39
CA TYR A 108 9.20 4.40 -16.42
C TYR A 108 10.60 4.99 -16.62
N GLU A 109 11.63 4.50 -15.92
CA GLU A 109 13.02 4.94 -16.15
C GLU A 109 13.48 4.63 -17.59
N THR A 110 13.09 3.48 -18.14
CA THR A 110 13.36 3.13 -19.55
C THR A 110 12.71 4.14 -20.49
N TYR A 111 11.43 4.47 -20.27
CA TYR A 111 10.73 5.49 -21.06
C TYR A 111 11.42 6.85 -20.98
N LEU A 112 11.86 7.29 -19.80
CA LEU A 112 12.59 8.55 -19.66
C LEU A 112 13.93 8.53 -20.41
N ALA A 113 14.61 7.38 -20.46
CA ALA A 113 15.90 7.26 -21.13
C ALA A 113 15.79 7.16 -22.66
N THR A 114 14.76 6.53 -23.18
CA THR A 114 14.61 6.25 -24.63
C THR A 114 13.60 7.14 -25.34
N GLY A 115 12.62 7.68 -24.60
CA GLY A 115 11.44 8.34 -25.16
C GLY A 115 10.44 7.38 -25.81
N GLU A 116 10.72 6.06 -25.81
CA GLU A 116 9.89 5.07 -26.50
C GLU A 116 8.77 4.58 -25.58
N THR A 117 7.53 4.62 -26.09
CA THR A 117 6.36 4.14 -25.36
C THR A 117 5.93 2.77 -25.88
N THR A 118 6.16 1.73 -25.09
CA THR A 118 5.56 0.39 -25.34
C THR A 118 4.14 0.35 -24.79
N ILE A 119 3.19 -0.09 -25.62
CA ILE A 119 1.78 -0.23 -25.23
C ILE A 119 1.47 -1.69 -24.89
N PHE A 120 0.91 -1.93 -23.71
CA PHE A 120 0.43 -3.22 -23.26
C PHE A 120 -1.04 -3.12 -22.85
N LEU A 121 -1.90 -3.93 -23.50
CA LEU A 121 -3.35 -3.98 -23.27
C LEU A 121 -4.06 -2.61 -23.27
N GLY A 122 -3.55 -1.66 -24.07
CA GLY A 122 -4.16 -0.33 -24.23
C GLY A 122 -3.55 0.77 -23.35
N PHE A 123 -2.55 0.46 -22.52
CA PHE A 123 -1.83 1.45 -21.72
C PHE A 123 -0.32 1.44 -22.00
N PRO A 124 0.39 2.58 -21.83
CA PRO A 124 1.84 2.57 -21.68
C PRO A 124 2.28 1.56 -20.62
N GLU A 125 3.38 0.85 -20.86
CA GLU A 125 3.88 -0.20 -19.97
C GLU A 125 3.93 0.18 -18.48
N PRO A 126 4.50 1.34 -18.05
CA PRO A 126 4.47 1.73 -16.64
C PRO A 126 3.04 1.90 -16.11
N THR A 127 2.13 2.44 -16.92
CA THR A 127 0.71 2.55 -16.58
C THR A 127 0.04 1.17 -16.50
N ALA A 128 0.42 0.23 -17.37
CA ALA A 128 -0.10 -1.13 -17.35
C ALA A 128 0.33 -1.89 -16.08
N TRP A 129 1.57 -1.72 -15.63
CA TRP A 129 2.02 -2.23 -14.33
C TRP A 129 1.24 -1.61 -13.18
N PHE A 130 1.02 -0.30 -13.21
CA PHE A 130 0.25 0.38 -12.18
C PHE A 130 -1.21 -0.08 -12.16
N VAL A 131 -1.88 -0.17 -13.30
CA VAL A 131 -3.27 -0.61 -13.37
C VAL A 131 -3.33 -2.12 -13.12
N TYR A 132 -2.88 -2.94 -14.06
CA TYR A 132 -3.11 -4.38 -13.95
C TYR A 132 -2.28 -5.03 -12.84
N GLY A 133 -1.00 -4.67 -12.74
CA GLY A 133 -0.09 -5.26 -11.75
C GLY A 133 -0.53 -4.95 -10.33
N LEU A 134 -0.81 -3.68 -10.00
CA LEU A 134 -1.16 -3.32 -8.63
C LEU A 134 -2.50 -3.91 -8.21
N TRP A 135 -3.51 -3.87 -9.10
CA TRP A 135 -4.79 -4.52 -8.83
C TRP A 135 -4.61 -6.03 -8.57
N CYS A 136 -3.80 -6.72 -9.38
CA CYS A 136 -3.48 -8.13 -9.16
C CYS A 136 -2.76 -8.36 -7.83
N SER A 137 -1.84 -7.49 -7.41
CA SER A 137 -1.16 -7.64 -6.12
C SER A 137 -2.12 -7.41 -4.95
N LEU A 138 -3.05 -6.45 -5.04
CA LEU A 138 -4.07 -6.21 -4.02
C LEU A 138 -5.03 -7.39 -3.86
N VAL A 139 -5.39 -8.07 -4.95
CA VAL A 139 -6.22 -9.28 -4.91
C VAL A 139 -5.59 -10.36 -4.03
N THR A 140 -4.26 -10.46 -3.96
CA THR A 140 -3.61 -11.45 -3.08
C THR A 140 -3.89 -11.21 -1.59
N TYR A 141 -3.91 -9.95 -1.16
CA TYR A 141 -4.27 -9.60 0.21
C TYR A 141 -5.76 -9.84 0.48
N THR A 142 -6.62 -9.46 -0.46
CA THR A 142 -8.07 -9.71 -0.36
C THR A 142 -8.37 -11.21 -0.28
N ALA A 143 -7.74 -12.02 -1.12
CA ALA A 143 -7.89 -13.47 -1.09
C ALA A 143 -7.41 -14.06 0.25
N THR A 144 -6.29 -13.56 0.79
CA THR A 144 -5.82 -13.98 2.12
C THR A 144 -6.86 -13.70 3.19
N TYR A 145 -7.47 -12.50 3.17
CA TYR A 145 -8.50 -12.13 4.13
C TYR A 145 -9.78 -12.96 3.95
N PHE A 146 -10.26 -13.10 2.72
CA PHE A 146 -11.50 -13.82 2.40
C PHE A 146 -11.40 -15.31 2.75
N LEU A 147 -10.35 -16.00 2.27
CA LEU A 147 -10.14 -17.42 2.56
C LEU A 147 -9.81 -17.67 4.03
N GLY A 148 -9.24 -16.67 4.69
CA GLY A 148 -8.81 -16.74 6.08
C GLY A 148 -9.83 -16.27 7.12
N PHE A 149 -10.98 -15.74 6.68
CA PHE A 149 -11.90 -14.99 7.52
C PHE A 149 -12.37 -15.84 8.71
N ASP A 150 -12.92 -17.01 8.45
CA ASP A 150 -13.43 -17.94 9.46
C ASP A 150 -12.33 -18.62 10.29
N THR A 151 -11.06 -18.42 9.93
CA THR A 151 -9.92 -19.08 10.58
C THR A 151 -9.18 -18.15 11.53
N PHE A 152 -8.85 -16.94 11.08
CA PHE A 152 -8.00 -16.03 11.86
C PHE A 152 -8.55 -14.62 12.06
N ILE A 153 -9.66 -14.27 11.41
CA ILE A 153 -10.31 -12.96 11.58
C ILE A 153 -11.51 -13.07 12.51
N PHE A 154 -12.53 -13.84 12.14
CA PHE A 154 -13.75 -14.00 12.91
C PHE A 154 -14.27 -15.46 12.90
N PRO A 155 -13.62 -16.36 13.64
CA PRO A 155 -14.07 -17.73 13.76
C PRO A 155 -15.36 -17.84 14.57
N LYS A 156 -16.10 -18.93 14.32
CA LYS A 156 -17.35 -19.27 15.01
C LYS A 156 -17.22 -19.35 16.53
N GLU A 157 -16.03 -19.67 17.02
CA GLU A 157 -15.72 -19.70 18.46
C GLU A 157 -15.80 -18.30 19.08
N ASP A 158 -15.29 -17.28 18.39
CA ASP A 158 -15.37 -15.89 18.86
C ASP A 158 -16.80 -15.38 18.79
N GLU A 159 -17.53 -15.72 17.72
CA GLU A 159 -18.94 -15.38 17.57
C GLU A 159 -19.78 -15.95 18.72
N LYS A 160 -19.53 -17.22 19.08
CA LYS A 160 -20.19 -17.89 20.19
C LYS A 160 -19.85 -17.22 21.52
N ALA A 161 -18.56 -17.00 21.80
CA ALA A 161 -18.10 -16.36 23.03
C ALA A 161 -18.67 -14.94 23.18
N PHE A 162 -18.72 -14.19 22.07
CA PHE A 162 -19.32 -12.86 22.03
C PHE A 162 -20.83 -12.90 22.32
N THR A 163 -21.55 -13.85 21.74
CA THR A 163 -22.99 -14.02 21.96
C THR A 163 -23.31 -14.38 23.41
N GLU A 164 -22.53 -15.27 24.02
CA GLU A 164 -22.65 -15.64 25.43
C GLU A 164 -22.40 -14.43 26.34
N LEU A 165 -21.35 -13.65 26.07
CA LEU A 165 -21.03 -12.43 26.82
C LEU A 165 -22.14 -11.37 26.72
N MET A 166 -22.72 -11.19 25.52
CA MET A 166 -23.83 -10.27 25.31
C MET A 166 -25.10 -10.69 26.04
N ALA A 167 -25.38 -12.00 26.13
CA ALA A 167 -26.51 -12.52 26.88
C ALA A 167 -26.34 -12.25 28.39
N GLU A 168 -25.14 -12.45 28.93
CA GLU A 168 -24.80 -12.15 30.31
C GLU A 168 -24.99 -10.65 30.63
N ILE A 169 -24.40 -9.77 29.83
CA ILE A 169 -24.51 -8.31 30.02
C ILE A 169 -25.97 -7.85 29.99
N ASN A 170 -26.78 -8.39 29.07
CA ASN A 170 -28.19 -8.05 28.98
C ASN A 170 -28.99 -8.55 30.19
N ALA A 171 -28.68 -9.74 30.71
CA ALA A 171 -29.29 -10.26 31.92
C ALA A 171 -28.95 -9.39 33.14
N THR A 172 -27.69 -8.98 33.29
CA THR A 172 -27.25 -8.06 34.35
C THR A 172 -27.96 -6.72 34.27
N ARG A 173 -28.00 -6.09 33.09
CA ARG A 173 -28.70 -4.81 32.87
C ARG A 173 -30.18 -4.89 33.21
N LYS A 174 -30.83 -6.01 32.85
CA LYS A 174 -32.23 -6.23 33.17
C LYS A 174 -32.46 -6.35 34.69
N ALA A 175 -31.60 -7.10 35.38
CA ALA A 175 -31.67 -7.23 36.83
C ALA A 175 -31.44 -5.90 37.55
N GLU A 176 -30.52 -5.06 37.07
CA GLU A 176 -30.29 -3.71 37.61
C GLU A 176 -31.50 -2.78 37.38
N ALA A 177 -32.13 -2.85 36.21
CA ALA A 177 -33.31 -2.05 35.89
C ALA A 177 -34.57 -2.48 36.69
N GLU A 178 -34.66 -3.75 37.10
CA GLU A 178 -35.75 -4.26 37.94
C GLU A 178 -35.51 -4.00 39.44
N ALA A 179 -34.28 -3.66 39.84
CA ALA A 179 -33.90 -3.41 41.23
C ALA A 179 -33.90 -1.93 41.65
N GLY A 180 -34.01 -0.99 40.70
CA GLY A 180 -34.10 0.46 40.92
C GLY A 180 -35.50 1.01 40.71
#